data_AF-A0AAU2XG14-F1
#
_entry.id   AF-A0AAU2XG14-F1
#
_cell.length_a   1.000
_cell.length_b   1.000
_cell.length_c   1.000
_cell.angle_alpha   90.00
_cell.angle_beta   90.00
_cell.angle_gamma   90.00
#
_symmetry.space_group_name_H-M   'P 1'
#
loop_
_entity.id
_entity.type
_entity.pdbx_description
1 polymer ?
#
loop_
_entity_poly.entity_id
_entity_poly.type
_entity_poly.pdbx_seq_one_letter_code
_entity_poly.pdbx_strand_id
1 'polypeptide(L)' 'MNAKIPNVNDLVILKLDPHNRGTVTEINGNRVTVQWGDDPMNRSVHLADNLRRLTPNIPQQRDRRA' A
#
# COMPACT_ATOMS: atom_id res chain seq x y z
N MET A 1 -16.25 8.44 -2.67
CA MET A 1 -14.92 8.34 -2.04
C MET A 1 -13.97 7.74 -3.07
N ASN A 2 -13.08 8.54 -3.68
CA ASN A 2 -12.11 8.01 -4.65
C ASN A 2 -11.11 7.13 -3.93
N ALA A 3 -11.12 5.82 -4.20
CA ALA A 3 -10.03 4.94 -3.79
C ALA A 3 -8.77 5.38 -4.56
N LYS A 4 -7.87 6.11 -3.88
CA LYS A 4 -6.59 6.50 -4.47
C LYS A 4 -5.75 5.25 -4.71
N ILE A 5 -5.29 5.10 -5.95
CA ILE A 5 -4.31 4.10 -6.38
C ILE A 5 -3.06 4.26 -5.48
N PRO A 6 -2.56 3.19 -4.83
CA PRO A 6 -1.25 3.22 -4.15
C PRO A 6 -0.13 3.62 -5.12
N ASN A 7 0.91 4.23 -4.59
CA ASN A 7 2.16 4.57 -5.26
C ASN A 7 3.26 3.56 -4.90
N VAL A 8 4.33 3.54 -5.68
CA VAL A 8 5.55 2.82 -5.31
C VAL A 8 6.07 3.35 -3.97
N ASN A 9 6.53 2.43 -3.11
CA ASN A 9 6.92 2.63 -1.71
C ASN A 9 5.77 2.88 -0.71
N ASP A 10 4.50 2.80 -1.15
CA ASP A 10 3.40 2.82 -0.19
C ASP A 10 3.34 1.54 0.64
N LEU A 11 2.97 1.70 1.90
CA LEU A 11 2.59 0.59 2.77
C LEU A 11 1.14 0.17 2.48
N VAL A 12 0.96 -1.12 2.26
CA VAL A 12 -0.33 -1.74 1.96
C VAL A 12 -0.54 -2.98 2.85
N ILE A 13 -1.80 -3.34 3.04
CA ILE A 13 -2.20 -4.60 3.70
C ILE A 13 -3.13 -5.37 2.78
N LEU A 14 -3.17 -6.68 2.97
CA LEU A 14 -4.23 -7.50 2.40
C LEU A 14 -5.55 -7.20 3.11
N LYS A 15 -6.64 -7.05 2.35
CA LYS A 15 -7.99 -6.89 2.93
C LYS A 15 -8.38 -8.10 3.78
N LEU A 16 -7.99 -9.30 3.33
CA LEU A 16 -8.30 -10.57 3.98
C LEU A 16 -7.34 -10.91 5.12
N ASP A 17 -6.16 -10.28 5.13
CA ASP A 17 -5.17 -10.49 6.18
C ASP A 17 -4.49 -9.14 6.55
N PRO A 18 -5.12 -8.36 7.45
CA PRO A 18 -4.63 -7.03 7.81
C PRO A 18 -3.35 -7.06 8.65
N HIS A 19 -2.92 -8.25 9.10
CA HIS A 19 -1.66 -8.42 9.82
C HIS A 19 -0.47 -8.49 8.87
N ASN A 20 -0.70 -8.97 7.65
CA ASN A 20 0.32 -9.04 6.62
C ASN A 20 0.47 -7.66 5.94
N ARG A 21 1.58 -6.99 6.25
CA ARG A 21 1.94 -5.68 5.71
C ARG A 21 2.97 -5.85 4.61
N GLY A 22 2.83 -5.08 3.55
CA GLY A 22 3.77 -5.08 2.45
C GLY A 22 4.04 -3.69 1.92
N THR A 23 5.16 -3.58 1.23
CA THR A 23 5.60 -2.36 0.55
C THR A 23 5.43 -2.54 -0.94
N VAL A 24 4.79 -1.57 -1.61
CA VAL A 24 4.67 -1.59 -3.06
C VAL A 24 6.03 -1.36 -3.69
N THR A 25 6.51 -2.30 -4.49
CA THR A 25 7.79 -2.20 -5.20
C THR A 25 7.60 -1.78 -6.66
N GLU A 26 6.45 -2.10 -7.25
CA GLU A 26 6.18 -1.83 -8.67
C GLU A 26 4.68 -1.70 -8.94
N ILE A 27 4.30 -0.87 -9.91
CA ILE A 27 2.92 -0.71 -10.36
C ILE A 27 2.89 -0.81 -11.89
N ASN A 28 2.21 -1.82 -12.39
CA ASN A 28 2.00 -2.07 -13.82
C ASN A 28 0.50 -2.01 -14.13
N GLY A 29 0.02 -0.81 -14.44
CA GLY A 29 -1.41 -0.55 -14.69
C GLY A 29 -2.27 -0.89 -13.46
N ASN A 30 -3.08 -1.95 -13.57
CA ASN A 30 -3.96 -2.42 -12.49
C ASN A 30 -3.32 -3.51 -11.60
N ARG A 31 -2.06 -3.87 -11.84
CA ARG A 31 -1.32 -4.83 -11.01
C ARG A 31 -0.26 -4.11 -10.21
N VAL A 32 -0.12 -4.53 -8.95
CA VAL A 32 0.86 -3.98 -8.01
C VAL A 32 1.71 -5.12 -7.50
N THR A 33 3.02 -4.99 -7.63
CA THR A 33 3.98 -5.89 -7.00
C THR A 33 4.25 -5.38 -5.60
N VAL A 34 4.05 -6.26 -4.63
CA VAL A 34 4.22 -5.97 -3.21
C VAL A 34 5.25 -6.93 -2.63
N GLN A 35 6.20 -6.37 -1.90
CA GLN A 35 7.09 -7.13 -1.03
C GLN A 35 6.47 -7.21 0.35
N TRP A 36 6.10 -8.40 0.80
CA TRP A 36 5.47 -8.60 2.10
C TRP A 36 6.54 -8.72 3.19
N GLY A 37 6.29 -8.17 4.38
CA GLY A 37 7.29 -8.15 5.45
C GLY A 37 7.69 -9.55 5.93
N ASP A 38 6.75 -10.50 5.90
CA ASP A 38 6.95 -11.88 6.34
C ASP A 38 7.27 -12.86 5.19
N ASP A 39 7.16 -12.43 3.92
CA ASP A 39 7.44 -13.26 2.75
C ASP A 39 8.57 -12.63 1.93
N PRO A 40 9.75 -13.27 1.81
CA PRO A 40 10.84 -12.75 1.00
C PRO A 40 10.51 -12.68 -0.50
N MET A 41 9.42 -13.31 -0.95
CA MET A 41 8.95 -13.21 -2.32
C MET A 41 8.03 -12.00 -2.57
N ASN A 42 8.35 -11.27 -3.63
CA ASN A 42 7.47 -10.27 -4.21
C ASN A 42 6.26 -10.96 -4.84
N ARG A 43 5.05 -10.50 -4.50
CA ARG A 43 3.81 -10.99 -5.12
C ARG A 43 3.11 -9.87 -5.86
N SER A 44 2.75 -10.12 -7.12
CA SER A 44 1.90 -9.23 -7.89
C SER A 44 0.43 -9.51 -7.60
N VAL A 45 -0.29 -8.50 -7.14
CA VAL A 45 -1.71 -8.55 -6.81
C VAL A 45 -2.49 -7.50 -7.59
N HIS A 46 -3.78 -7.75 -7.82
CA HIS A 46 -4.65 -6.78 -8.46
C HIS A 46 -5.04 -5.66 -7.47
N LEU A 47 -4.96 -4.42 -7.95
CA LEU A 47 -5.24 -3.20 -7.17
C LEU A 47 -6.64 -3.22 -6.53
N ALA A 48 -7.63 -3.69 -7.29
CA ALA A 48 -9.04 -3.70 -6.90
C ALA A 48 -9.38 -4.83 -5.92
N ASP A 49 -8.78 -6.00 -6.12
CA ASP A 49 -9.27 -7.22 -5.51
C ASP A 49 -8.85 -7.36 -4.05
N ASN A 50 -7.62 -6.96 -3.67
CA ASN A 50 -7.07 -7.43 -2.40
C ASN A 50 -6.28 -6.41 -1.58
N LEU A 51 -6.01 -5.20 -2.09
CA LEU A 51 -5.19 -4.24 -1.35
C LEU A 51 -6.04 -3.18 -0.65
N ARG A 52 -5.72 -2.94 0.62
CA ARG A 52 -6.11 -1.72 1.32
C ARG A 52 -4.82 -0.96 1.62
N ARG A 53 -4.73 0.28 1.13
CA ARG A 53 -3.61 1.16 1.47
C ARG A 53 -3.66 1.40 2.98
N LEU A 54 -2.58 1.09 3.67
CA LEU A 54 -2.32 1.72 4.96
C LEU A 54 -1.87 3.12 4.59
N THR A 55 -2.82 4.03 4.39
CA THR A 55 -2.45 5.45 4.41
C THR A 55 -1.80 5.62 5.78
N PRO A 56 -0.49 5.90 5.87
CA PRO A 56 0.01 6.31 7.14
C PRO A 56 -0.82 7.56 7.43
N ASN A 57 -1.56 7.53 8.53
CA ASN A 57 -2.01 8.76 9.17
C ASN A 57 -0.70 9.37 9.70
N ILE A 58 0.21 9.76 8.80
CA ILE A 58 1.13 10.85 9.04
C ILE A 58 0.10 11.96 9.22
N PRO A 59 -0.13 12.48 10.44
CA PRO A 59 -0.70 13.81 10.50
C PRO A 59 0.24 14.58 9.59
N GLN A 60 -0.21 14.97 8.40
CA GLN A 60 0.52 15.96 7.62
C GLN A 60 0.81 17.01 8.67
N GLN A 61 2.08 17.10 9.05
CA GLN A 61 2.55 18.13 9.93
C GLN A 61 2.20 19.34 9.08
N ARG A 62 1.02 19.91 9.32
CA ARG A 62 0.75 21.28 8.96
C ARG A 62 1.87 21.93 9.69
N ASP A 63 2.88 22.31 8.93
CA ASP A 63 3.78 23.39 9.23
C ASP A 63 2.87 24.45 9.85
N ARG A 64 2.80 24.42 11.18
CA ARG A 64 2.17 25.45 11.97
C ARG A 64 3.27 26.51 11.97
N ARG A 65 3.45 27.15 10.82
CA ARG A 65 4.04 28.47 10.75
C ARG A 65 3.04 29.36 11.48
N ALA A 66 3.18 29.40 12.80
CA ALA A 66 2.75 30.48 13.66
C ALA A 66 3.94 31.41 13.84
#